data_AF-A0A431KRE2-F1
#
_entry.id   AF-A0A431KRE2-F1
#
_cell.length_a   1.000
_cell.length_b   1.000
_cell.length_c   1.000
_cell.angle_alpha   90.00
_cell.angle_beta   90.00
_cell.angle_gamma   90.00
#
_symmetry.space_group_name_H-M   'P 1'
#
loop_
_entity.id
_entity.type
_entity.pdbx_description
1 polymer ?
#
loop_
_entity_poly.entity_id
_entity_poly.type
_entity_poly.pdbx_seq_one_letter_code
_entity_poly.pdbx_strand_id
1 'polypeptide(L)'
;MNLRISSLAMAAALMGAASAQATVVEPFTGGALSAPGWSAGIGADASIYLSTPAPDGTYGIALSEAAWSYNTSISFAANDTLTAWINPGPGPATPGFDNAQGGRLFVGIAADATGASSFVAASDVAALGSMANPGYTSGAFTSSASQVWGDQWYELSITRSADGQSATARLFDQDGQTLLNTLTIGGLNASANGIALMGTGGVAISTVAVVPEPASAGLALVGLMLAGATTRRRLSR
;
A
#
# COMPACT_ATOMS: atom_id res chain seq x y z
N MET A 1 -7.01 69.50 -11.05
CA MET A 1 -7.96 68.38 -10.90
C MET A 1 -7.13 67.11 -10.77
N ASN A 2 -6.99 66.59 -9.55
CA ASN A 2 -6.10 65.48 -9.22
C ASN A 2 -6.87 64.15 -9.31
N LEU A 3 -6.48 63.27 -10.22
CA LEU A 3 -6.89 61.85 -10.19
C LEU A 3 -5.66 61.00 -9.88
N ARG A 4 -5.54 60.55 -8.63
CA ARG A 4 -4.70 59.42 -8.24
C ARG A 4 -5.62 58.22 -8.11
N ILE A 5 -5.50 57.24 -8.99
CA ILE A 5 -6.10 55.92 -8.80
C ILE A 5 -4.96 54.94 -8.58
N SER A 6 -4.80 54.61 -7.30
CA SER A 6 -4.02 53.52 -6.75
C SER A 6 -4.72 52.19 -7.02
N SER A 7 -3.98 51.17 -7.45
CA SER A 7 -4.21 49.77 -7.00
C SER A 7 -3.15 48.85 -7.60
N LEU A 8 -1.92 49.00 -7.11
CA LEU A 8 -0.91 47.97 -7.09
C LEU A 8 -1.27 47.02 -5.93
N ALA A 9 -2.01 45.95 -6.19
CA ALA A 9 -2.28 44.89 -5.21
C ALA A 9 -2.70 43.59 -5.92
N MET A 10 -1.79 43.04 -6.73
CA MET A 10 -1.88 41.65 -7.19
C MET A 10 -0.56 40.97 -6.82
N ALA A 11 -0.31 40.90 -5.52
CA ALA A 11 0.81 40.19 -4.94
C ALA A 11 0.32 39.38 -3.75
N ALA A 12 0.68 38.09 -3.76
CA ALA A 12 0.62 37.14 -2.65
C ALA A 12 -0.76 36.55 -2.29
N ALA A 13 -1.30 35.74 -3.20
CA ALA A 13 -2.04 34.53 -2.81
C ALA A 13 -1.33 33.27 -3.32
N LEU A 14 0.00 33.19 -3.15
CA LEU A 14 0.67 31.89 -2.99
C LEU A 14 0.38 31.42 -1.56
N MET A 15 -0.87 31.06 -1.29
CA MET A 15 -1.20 30.33 -0.07
C MET A 15 -0.56 28.95 -0.21
N GLY A 16 0.34 28.64 0.72
CA GLY A 16 1.12 27.40 0.71
C GLY A 16 0.21 26.19 0.60
N ALA A 17 0.32 25.48 -0.53
CA ALA A 17 -0.16 24.12 -0.61
C ALA A 17 0.68 23.31 0.40
N ALA A 18 0.09 22.97 1.54
CA ALA A 18 0.67 22.00 2.44
C ALA A 18 0.80 20.70 1.63
N SER A 19 2.03 20.26 1.38
CA SER A 19 2.27 18.96 0.77
C SER A 19 1.76 17.90 1.74
N ALA A 20 0.77 17.10 1.31
CA ALA A 20 0.35 15.93 2.07
C ALA A 20 1.57 15.04 2.33
N GLN A 21 1.88 14.79 3.60
CA GLN A 21 2.99 13.94 4.01
C GLN A 21 2.49 12.51 4.20
N ALA A 22 3.16 11.55 3.55
CA ALA A 22 2.93 10.13 3.78
C ALA A 22 3.28 9.78 5.23
N THR A 23 2.36 9.10 5.91
CA THR A 23 2.59 8.51 7.24
C THR A 23 2.81 7.02 7.08
N VAL A 24 3.99 6.51 7.44
CA VAL A 24 4.23 5.07 7.49
C VAL A 24 3.44 4.49 8.65
N VAL A 25 2.53 3.58 8.37
CA VAL A 25 1.65 2.94 9.35
C VAL A 25 2.08 1.53 9.72
N GLU A 26 2.88 0.88 8.87
CA GLU A 26 3.57 -0.36 9.23
C GLU A 26 4.92 -0.46 8.50
N PRO A 27 6.06 -0.29 9.21
CA PRO A 27 7.39 -0.38 8.62
C PRO A 27 7.97 -1.81 8.60
N PHE A 28 7.28 -2.78 9.22
CA PHE A 28 7.71 -4.18 9.38
C PHE A 28 9.10 -4.37 10.01
N THR A 29 9.42 -3.53 11.00
CA THR A 29 10.75 -3.53 11.64
C THR A 29 11.04 -4.90 12.27
N GLY A 30 12.18 -5.49 11.90
CA GLY A 30 12.62 -6.78 12.45
C GLY A 30 11.93 -8.00 11.84
N GLY A 31 11.19 -7.85 10.74
CA GLY A 31 10.59 -8.99 10.04
C GLY A 31 9.20 -9.38 10.50
N ALA A 32 8.53 -8.50 11.26
CA ALA A 32 7.21 -8.76 11.82
C ALA A 32 6.36 -7.49 11.79
N LEU A 33 5.06 -7.62 12.08
CA LEU A 33 4.23 -6.48 12.44
C LEU A 33 4.84 -5.75 13.63
N SER A 34 5.16 -4.48 13.42
CA SER A 34 5.97 -3.69 14.35
C SER A 34 5.27 -2.44 14.85
N ALA A 35 4.27 -1.94 14.13
CA ALA A 35 3.44 -0.86 14.61
C ALA A 35 2.50 -1.32 15.74
N PRO A 36 2.14 -0.46 16.70
CA PRO A 36 1.16 -0.80 17.71
C PRO A 36 -0.26 -0.89 17.14
N GLY A 37 -1.14 -1.66 17.80
CA GLY A 37 -2.58 -1.70 17.51
C GLY A 37 -3.05 -2.84 16.61
N TRP A 38 -2.14 -3.68 16.12
CA TRP A 38 -2.49 -4.92 15.44
C TRP A 38 -3.13 -5.92 16.39
N SER A 39 -4.17 -6.61 15.93
CA SER A 39 -4.94 -7.58 16.73
C SER A 39 -4.14 -8.82 17.11
N ALA A 40 -3.19 -9.22 16.28
CA ALA A 40 -2.30 -10.36 16.46
C ALA A 40 -1.05 -10.23 15.57
N GLY A 41 -0.07 -11.14 15.70
CA GLY A 41 0.95 -11.32 14.66
C GLY A 41 0.33 -11.95 13.39
N ILE A 42 0.95 -11.77 12.21
CA ILE A 42 0.51 -12.39 10.94
C ILE A 42 1.10 -13.81 10.81
N GLY A 43 0.87 -14.65 11.83
CA GLY A 43 1.44 -16.00 11.89
C GLY A 43 2.84 -16.08 12.51
N ALA A 44 3.28 -17.30 12.82
CA ALA A 44 4.59 -17.59 13.40
C ALA A 44 5.72 -17.58 12.35
N ASP A 45 5.39 -17.85 11.09
CA ASP A 45 6.30 -17.92 9.94
C ASP A 45 6.57 -16.56 9.27
N ALA A 46 6.03 -15.45 9.81
CA ALA A 46 6.41 -14.12 9.36
C ALA A 46 7.93 -13.93 9.54
N SER A 47 8.63 -13.67 8.44
CA SER A 47 10.09 -13.58 8.42
C SER A 47 10.57 -12.47 7.50
N ILE A 48 11.80 -11.99 7.71
CA ILE A 48 12.36 -10.94 6.85
C ILE A 48 12.55 -11.49 5.44
N TYR A 49 12.00 -10.80 4.43
CA TYR A 49 12.30 -11.05 3.03
C TYR A 49 13.61 -10.37 2.64
N LEU A 50 14.69 -11.16 2.56
CA LEU A 50 16.06 -10.65 2.40
C LEU A 50 16.60 -10.73 0.96
N SER A 51 15.86 -11.28 -0.01
CA SER A 51 16.41 -11.51 -1.35
C SER A 51 16.68 -10.21 -2.11
N THR A 52 15.73 -9.26 -2.07
CA THR A 52 15.87 -7.92 -2.65
C THR A 52 15.09 -6.90 -1.83
N PRO A 53 15.68 -5.72 -1.53
CA PRO A 53 14.92 -4.64 -0.90
C PRO A 53 13.84 -4.15 -1.87
N ALA A 54 12.73 -3.67 -1.32
CA ALA A 54 11.73 -2.92 -2.07
C ALA A 54 12.34 -1.61 -2.62
N PRO A 55 11.73 -0.97 -3.63
CA PRO A 55 12.24 0.26 -4.22
C PRO A 55 12.38 1.44 -3.24
N ASP A 56 11.71 1.40 -2.10
CA ASP A 56 11.89 2.37 -0.99
C ASP A 56 13.13 2.10 -0.12
N GLY A 57 13.91 1.06 -0.43
CA GLY A 57 15.13 0.65 0.27
C GLY A 57 14.89 -0.23 1.50
N THR A 58 13.64 -0.58 1.81
CA THR A 58 13.28 -1.41 2.96
C THR A 58 13.26 -2.90 2.59
N TYR A 59 13.48 -3.76 3.58
CA TYR A 59 13.23 -5.19 3.43
C TYR A 59 11.81 -5.48 3.93
N GLY A 60 11.03 -6.17 3.10
CA GLY A 60 9.68 -6.57 3.46
C GLY A 60 9.63 -7.79 4.38
N ILE A 61 8.42 -8.28 4.61
CA ILE A 61 8.16 -9.54 5.32
C ILE A 61 7.51 -10.56 4.42
N ALA A 62 7.87 -11.83 4.65
CA ALA A 62 7.21 -13.01 4.12
C ALA A 62 5.92 -13.30 4.89
N LEU A 63 4.84 -13.64 4.20
CA LEU A 63 3.57 -14.06 4.79
C LEU A 63 3.10 -15.38 4.14
N SER A 64 2.86 -16.41 4.95
CA SER A 64 2.54 -17.78 4.48
C SER A 64 1.35 -18.45 5.18
N GLU A 65 1.01 -18.09 6.42
CA GLU A 65 0.14 -18.90 7.30
C GLU A 65 -1.38 -18.65 7.20
N ALA A 66 -1.86 -17.82 6.27
CA ALA A 66 -3.28 -17.47 6.19
C ALA A 66 -3.87 -16.90 7.50
N ALA A 67 -3.03 -16.28 8.33
CA ALA A 67 -3.44 -15.64 9.56
C ALA A 67 -3.79 -14.17 9.30
N TRP A 68 -4.98 -13.74 9.74
CA TRP A 68 -5.37 -12.34 9.69
C TRP A 68 -4.82 -11.54 10.86
N SER A 69 -4.39 -10.33 10.57
CA SER A 69 -4.22 -9.28 11.56
C SER A 69 -4.86 -8.00 11.08
N TYR A 70 -5.52 -7.26 11.97
CA TYR A 70 -6.14 -5.98 11.65
C TYR A 70 -5.77 -4.92 12.67
N ASN A 71 -5.81 -3.66 12.25
CA ASN A 71 -5.52 -2.51 13.08
C ASN A 71 -6.54 -1.41 12.81
N THR A 72 -7.41 -1.20 13.80
CA THR A 72 -8.46 -0.16 13.79
C THR A 72 -8.00 1.17 14.38
N SER A 73 -6.77 1.23 14.89
CA SER A 73 -6.15 2.48 15.38
C SER A 73 -5.54 3.28 14.24
N ILE A 74 -5.22 2.63 13.12
CA ILE A 74 -4.84 3.28 11.87
C ILE A 74 -6.10 3.85 11.21
N SER A 75 -6.05 5.13 10.85
CA SER A 75 -7.15 5.80 10.16
C SER A 75 -6.85 5.90 8.66
N PHE A 76 -7.48 5.04 7.86
CA PHE A 76 -7.55 5.14 6.40
C PHE A 76 -8.93 5.67 6.00
N ALA A 77 -9.07 7.00 6.02
CA ALA A 77 -10.33 7.71 5.88
C ALA A 77 -10.68 7.99 4.40
N ALA A 78 -11.83 8.63 4.19
CA ALA A 78 -12.25 9.07 2.86
C ALA A 78 -11.23 10.03 2.23
N ASN A 79 -10.96 9.86 0.92
CA ASN A 79 -9.92 10.52 0.14
C ASN A 79 -8.47 10.16 0.50
N ASP A 80 -8.22 9.34 1.51
CA ASP A 80 -6.85 8.88 1.77
C ASP A 80 -6.41 7.89 0.68
N THR A 81 -5.10 7.81 0.47
CA THR A 81 -4.45 6.78 -0.33
C THR A 81 -3.51 5.94 0.53
N LEU A 82 -3.75 4.63 0.56
CA LEU A 82 -2.85 3.64 1.17
C LEU A 82 -1.91 3.10 0.10
N THR A 83 -0.62 3.03 0.39
CA THR A 83 0.39 2.45 -0.50
C THR A 83 1.16 1.34 0.19
N ALA A 84 1.53 0.30 -0.56
CA ALA A 84 2.43 -0.74 -0.12
C ALA A 84 3.22 -1.33 -1.30
N TRP A 85 4.47 -1.72 -1.05
CA TRP A 85 5.22 -2.53 -2.01
C TRP A 85 4.90 -4.00 -1.76
N ILE A 86 4.59 -4.73 -2.82
CA ILE A 86 4.14 -6.12 -2.74
C ILE A 86 4.91 -7.01 -3.73
N ASN A 87 5.20 -8.24 -3.34
CA ASN A 87 5.67 -9.29 -4.25
C ASN A 87 4.82 -10.55 -3.99
N PRO A 88 3.73 -10.77 -4.74
CA PRO A 88 2.86 -11.94 -4.56
C PRO A 88 3.41 -13.21 -5.22
N GLY A 89 4.51 -13.12 -5.97
CA GLY A 89 5.09 -14.20 -6.77
C GLY A 89 6.57 -14.45 -6.54
N PRO A 90 7.13 -14.37 -5.30
CA PRO A 90 8.54 -14.62 -5.12
C PRO A 90 8.86 -16.05 -5.55
N GLY A 91 9.90 -16.24 -6.35
CA GLY A 91 10.20 -17.55 -6.92
C GLY A 91 10.43 -18.61 -5.84
N PRO A 92 10.22 -19.91 -6.15
CA PRO A 92 10.35 -21.02 -5.20
C PRO A 92 11.78 -21.20 -4.63
N ALA A 93 12.74 -20.40 -5.10
CA ALA A 93 14.11 -20.37 -4.61
C ALA A 93 14.31 -19.49 -3.35
N THR A 94 13.29 -18.77 -2.88
CA THR A 94 13.42 -17.92 -1.69
C THR A 94 13.28 -18.76 -0.42
N PRO A 95 14.30 -18.85 0.46
CA PRO A 95 14.20 -19.60 1.71
C PRO A 95 13.07 -19.05 2.60
N GLY A 96 12.23 -19.94 3.13
CA GLY A 96 11.06 -19.56 3.95
C GLY A 96 9.78 -19.29 3.15
N PHE A 97 9.81 -19.46 1.82
CA PHE A 97 8.66 -19.26 0.94
C PHE A 97 8.27 -20.58 0.27
N ASP A 98 7.09 -21.10 0.60
CA ASP A 98 6.43 -22.15 -0.18
C ASP A 98 5.48 -21.52 -1.19
N ASN A 99 6.04 -21.05 -2.30
CA ASN A 99 5.31 -20.44 -3.40
C ASN A 99 5.19 -21.36 -4.63
N ALA A 100 5.30 -22.69 -4.43
CA ALA A 100 5.27 -23.64 -5.54
C ALA A 100 3.94 -23.59 -6.33
N GLN A 101 2.87 -23.10 -5.70
CA GLN A 101 1.53 -23.01 -6.28
C GLN A 101 1.05 -21.57 -6.49
N GLY A 102 1.88 -20.56 -6.23
CA GLY A 102 1.44 -19.18 -6.13
C GLY A 102 0.98 -18.81 -4.72
N GLY A 103 0.92 -17.51 -4.48
CA GLY A 103 0.62 -16.89 -3.19
C GLY A 103 -0.44 -15.81 -3.33
N ARG A 104 -1.03 -15.42 -2.20
CA ARG A 104 -2.03 -14.35 -2.13
C ARG A 104 -1.70 -13.39 -1.01
N LEU A 105 -1.66 -12.10 -1.33
CA LEU A 105 -1.58 -11.03 -0.35
C LEU A 105 -2.93 -10.31 -0.29
N PHE A 106 -3.50 -10.21 0.90
CA PHE A 106 -4.76 -9.53 1.16
C PHE A 106 -4.48 -8.22 1.88
N VAL A 107 -4.77 -7.11 1.21
CA VAL A 107 -4.74 -5.78 1.82
C VAL A 107 -6.16 -5.36 2.11
N GLY A 108 -6.57 -5.57 3.35
CA GLY A 108 -7.86 -5.22 3.90
C GLY A 108 -8.00 -3.73 4.19
N ILE A 109 -9.15 -3.19 3.82
CA ILE A 109 -9.61 -1.83 4.04
C ILE A 109 -11.00 -1.88 4.66
N ALA A 110 -11.42 -0.75 5.23
CA ALA A 110 -12.66 -0.67 5.98
C ALA A 110 -12.73 -1.79 7.05
N ALA A 111 -11.59 -2.07 7.70
CA ALA A 111 -11.48 -3.12 8.69
C ALA A 111 -12.05 -2.66 10.03
N ASP A 112 -12.80 -3.55 10.69
CA ASP A 112 -13.33 -3.37 12.03
C ASP A 112 -13.41 -4.72 12.79
N ALA A 113 -14.06 -4.78 13.95
CA ALA A 113 -14.15 -6.02 14.71
C ALA A 113 -14.96 -7.14 14.00
N THR A 114 -15.71 -6.82 12.95
CA THR A 114 -16.61 -7.74 12.23
C THR A 114 -16.01 -8.28 10.93
N GLY A 115 -15.00 -7.62 10.37
CA GLY A 115 -14.30 -8.06 9.16
C GLY A 115 -13.67 -6.92 8.39
N ALA A 116 -13.36 -7.18 7.12
CA ALA A 116 -12.81 -6.20 6.19
C ALA A 116 -13.26 -6.48 4.75
N SER A 117 -13.05 -5.52 3.85
CA SER A 117 -13.00 -5.78 2.40
C SER A 117 -11.55 -5.72 1.95
N SER A 118 -11.10 -6.58 1.03
CA SER A 118 -9.70 -6.59 0.61
C SER A 118 -9.55 -6.46 -0.89
N PHE A 119 -8.44 -5.82 -1.28
CA PHE A 119 -7.80 -6.09 -2.56
C PHE A 119 -6.81 -7.24 -2.37
N VAL A 120 -6.78 -8.15 -3.35
CA VAL A 120 -6.00 -9.38 -3.26
C VAL A 120 -5.09 -9.49 -4.47
N ALA A 121 -3.79 -9.44 -4.24
CA ALA A 121 -2.80 -9.77 -5.26
C ALA A 121 -2.55 -11.28 -5.22
N ALA A 122 -3.00 -12.00 -6.24
CA ALA A 122 -3.07 -13.46 -6.24
C ALA A 122 -2.31 -14.04 -7.44
N SER A 123 -1.12 -14.58 -7.18
CA SER A 123 -0.27 -15.17 -8.21
C SER A 123 -0.66 -16.61 -8.56
N ASP A 124 -1.29 -17.32 -7.64
CA ASP A 124 -1.85 -18.67 -7.84
C ASP A 124 -2.97 -18.72 -8.89
N VAL A 125 -3.72 -17.62 -9.06
CA VAL A 125 -4.80 -17.50 -10.05
C VAL A 125 -4.59 -16.37 -11.07
N ALA A 126 -3.38 -15.80 -11.12
CA ALA A 126 -2.99 -14.73 -12.05
C ALA A 126 -4.01 -13.57 -12.12
N ALA A 127 -4.35 -13.01 -10.94
CA ALA A 127 -5.32 -11.92 -10.85
C ALA A 127 -5.01 -10.90 -9.76
N LEU A 128 -5.44 -9.66 -9.99
CA LEU A 128 -5.76 -8.68 -8.94
C LEU A 128 -7.26 -8.78 -8.67
N GLY A 129 -7.63 -9.19 -7.47
CA GLY A 129 -9.02 -9.43 -7.08
C GLY A 129 -9.51 -8.52 -5.96
N SER A 130 -10.80 -8.56 -5.72
CA SER A 130 -11.42 -8.02 -4.51
C SER A 130 -12.24 -9.08 -3.78
N MET A 131 -12.37 -8.95 -2.47
CA MET A 131 -13.08 -9.92 -1.65
C MET A 131 -13.72 -9.25 -0.44
N ALA A 132 -14.89 -9.74 -0.03
CA ALA A 132 -15.45 -9.43 1.29
C ALA A 132 -15.00 -10.51 2.28
N ASN A 133 -14.48 -10.10 3.43
CA ASN A 133 -13.92 -10.99 4.45
C ASN A 133 -14.67 -10.85 5.79
N PRO A 134 -15.96 -11.23 5.85
CA PRO A 134 -16.71 -11.23 7.10
C PRO A 134 -16.06 -12.21 8.09
N GLY A 135 -15.95 -11.78 9.35
CA GLY A 135 -15.31 -12.55 10.41
C GLY A 135 -13.84 -12.87 10.16
N TYR A 136 -13.16 -12.11 9.30
CA TYR A 136 -11.77 -12.39 8.88
C TYR A 136 -11.62 -13.80 8.30
N THR A 137 -12.55 -14.16 7.42
CA THR A 137 -12.49 -15.39 6.61
C THR A 137 -12.28 -15.04 5.14
N SER A 138 -11.56 -15.88 4.40
CA SER A 138 -11.37 -15.71 2.96
C SER A 138 -12.49 -16.39 2.17
N GLY A 139 -13.10 -15.68 1.23
CA GLY A 139 -14.10 -16.19 0.29
C GLY A 139 -13.60 -16.27 -1.17
N ALA A 140 -14.54 -16.18 -2.11
CA ALA A 140 -14.26 -16.04 -3.53
C ALA A 140 -14.11 -14.56 -3.92
N PHE A 141 -13.47 -14.27 -5.06
CA PHE A 141 -13.43 -12.91 -5.57
C PHE A 141 -14.83 -12.39 -5.91
N THR A 142 -15.11 -11.17 -5.45
CA THR A 142 -16.31 -10.42 -5.83
C THR A 142 -16.13 -9.69 -7.16
N SER A 143 -14.88 -9.31 -7.48
CA SER A 143 -14.46 -8.79 -8.77
C SER A 143 -12.98 -9.10 -8.98
N SER A 144 -12.52 -9.15 -10.23
CA SER A 144 -11.10 -9.35 -10.54
C SER A 144 -10.72 -8.83 -11.91
N ALA A 145 -9.42 -8.57 -12.07
CA ALA A 145 -8.77 -8.30 -13.33
C ALA A 145 -7.57 -9.25 -13.48
N SER A 146 -7.32 -9.72 -14.71
CA SER A 146 -6.16 -10.58 -14.98
C SER A 146 -4.86 -9.81 -14.74
N GLN A 147 -3.92 -10.45 -14.04
CA GLN A 147 -2.59 -9.91 -13.78
C GLN A 147 -1.59 -11.06 -13.73
N VAL A 148 -0.56 -10.99 -14.57
CA VAL A 148 0.57 -11.92 -14.49
C VAL A 148 1.61 -11.35 -13.55
N TRP A 149 2.16 -12.20 -12.69
CA TRP A 149 3.12 -11.81 -11.66
C TRP A 149 4.48 -12.44 -11.94
N GLY A 150 5.51 -11.62 -12.08
CA GLY A 150 6.91 -12.03 -11.94
C GLY A 150 7.41 -11.88 -10.51
N ASP A 151 8.57 -12.47 -10.23
CA ASP A 151 9.32 -12.30 -8.97
C ASP A 151 10.00 -10.92 -8.94
N GLN A 152 9.20 -9.91 -8.62
CA GLN A 152 9.63 -8.52 -8.47
C GLN A 152 8.66 -7.76 -7.56
N TRP A 153 9.05 -6.56 -7.16
CA TRP A 153 8.20 -5.66 -6.40
C TRP A 153 7.23 -4.90 -7.31
N TYR A 154 6.00 -4.71 -6.83
CA TYR A 154 4.95 -3.90 -7.43
C TYR A 154 4.44 -2.90 -6.40
N GLU A 155 4.02 -1.72 -6.83
CA GLU A 155 3.37 -0.77 -5.93
C GLU A 155 1.85 -0.95 -6.00
N LEU A 156 1.22 -1.27 -4.86
CA LEU A 156 -0.22 -1.28 -4.71
C LEU A 156 -0.65 0.03 -4.05
N SER A 157 -1.47 0.81 -4.76
CA SER A 157 -2.04 2.07 -4.28
C SER A 157 -3.56 1.95 -4.20
N ILE A 158 -4.14 2.17 -3.02
CA ILE A 158 -5.59 2.08 -2.78
C ILE A 158 -6.10 3.43 -2.34
N THR A 159 -7.00 4.04 -3.10
CA THR A 159 -7.63 5.33 -2.75
C THR A 159 -9.08 5.12 -2.34
N ARG A 160 -9.51 5.66 -1.19
CA ARG A 160 -10.93 5.69 -0.81
C ARG A 160 -11.66 6.86 -1.47
N SER A 161 -12.90 6.64 -1.90
CA SER A 161 -13.76 7.71 -2.40
C SER A 161 -14.06 8.76 -1.33
N ALA A 162 -14.52 9.93 -1.77
CA ALA A 162 -14.86 11.05 -0.91
C ALA A 162 -15.98 10.74 0.09
N ASP A 163 -16.88 9.81 -0.22
CA ASP A 163 -17.94 9.34 0.67
C ASP A 163 -17.54 8.11 1.50
N GLY A 164 -16.32 7.58 1.30
CA GLY A 164 -15.80 6.40 1.99
C GLY A 164 -16.46 5.06 1.60
N GLN A 165 -17.45 5.05 0.72
CA GLN A 165 -18.24 3.83 0.39
C GLN A 165 -17.64 3.01 -0.76
N SER A 166 -16.57 3.50 -1.39
CA SER A 166 -15.85 2.78 -2.44
C SER A 166 -14.34 2.99 -2.31
N ALA A 167 -13.58 2.12 -2.95
CA ALA A 167 -12.13 2.27 -3.06
C ALA A 167 -11.65 1.79 -4.42
N THR A 168 -10.57 2.40 -4.90
CA THR A 168 -9.90 2.04 -6.15
C THR A 168 -8.48 1.60 -5.86
N ALA A 169 -8.16 0.35 -6.16
CA ALA A 169 -6.78 -0.14 -6.22
C ALA A 169 -6.19 0.14 -7.61
N ARG A 170 -4.96 0.64 -7.62
CA ARG A 170 -4.08 0.78 -8.78
C ARG A 170 -2.82 -0.01 -8.49
N LEU A 171 -2.43 -0.84 -9.45
CA LEU A 171 -1.20 -1.62 -9.38
C LEU A 171 -0.20 -1.03 -10.36
N PHE A 172 0.97 -0.66 -9.88
CA PHE A 172 2.07 -0.16 -10.69
C PHE A 172 3.21 -1.18 -10.73
N ASP A 173 3.99 -1.15 -11.81
CA ASP A 173 5.20 -1.95 -11.99
C ASP A 173 6.31 -1.53 -11.00
N GLN A 174 7.47 -2.18 -11.05
CA GLN A 174 8.59 -1.94 -10.13
C GLN A 174 9.12 -0.49 -10.13
N ASP A 175 8.81 0.29 -11.17
CA ASP A 175 9.19 1.69 -11.29
C ASP A 175 8.27 2.65 -10.51
N GLY A 176 7.16 2.16 -9.97
CA GLY A 176 6.15 2.94 -9.24
C GLY A 176 5.38 3.94 -10.11
N GLN A 177 5.45 3.82 -11.44
CA GLN A 177 4.87 4.78 -12.39
C GLN A 177 4.04 4.09 -13.47
N THR A 178 4.49 2.93 -13.95
CA THR A 178 3.82 2.19 -15.02
C THR A 178 2.58 1.50 -14.46
N LEU A 179 1.40 2.04 -14.75
CA LEU A 179 0.13 1.45 -14.33
C LEU A 179 -0.13 0.14 -15.08
N LEU A 180 -0.25 -0.96 -14.33
CA LEU A 180 -0.54 -2.29 -14.86
C LEU A 180 -2.02 -2.63 -14.76
N ASN A 181 -2.67 -2.24 -13.66
CA ASN A 181 -4.07 -2.61 -13.42
C ASN A 181 -4.82 -1.59 -12.57
N THR A 182 -6.14 -1.59 -12.66
CA THR A 182 -7.04 -0.77 -11.83
C THR A 182 -8.30 -1.57 -11.50
N LEU A 183 -8.64 -1.65 -10.22
CA LEU A 183 -9.83 -2.35 -9.73
C LEU A 183 -10.59 -1.46 -8.75
N THR A 184 -11.90 -1.31 -8.94
CA THR A 184 -12.75 -0.50 -8.05
C THR A 184 -13.79 -1.38 -7.37
N ILE A 185 -14.00 -1.17 -6.08
CA ILE A 185 -15.05 -1.81 -5.29
C ILE A 185 -15.94 -0.78 -4.60
N GLY A 186 -17.21 -1.13 -4.40
CA GLY A 186 -18.17 -0.32 -3.65
C GLY A 186 -18.79 -1.08 -2.48
N GLY A 187 -19.73 -0.44 -1.79
CA GLY A 187 -20.43 -1.03 -0.65
C GLY A 187 -19.58 -1.14 0.61
N LEU A 188 -18.52 -0.33 0.73
CA LEU A 188 -17.69 -0.29 1.93
C LEU A 188 -18.43 0.37 3.09
N ASN A 189 -18.16 -0.10 4.31
CA ASN A 189 -18.60 0.59 5.51
C ASN A 189 -17.84 1.91 5.66
N ALA A 190 -18.52 3.03 5.46
CA ALA A 190 -17.92 4.36 5.55
C ALA A 190 -17.39 4.70 6.95
N SER A 191 -17.91 4.08 8.02
CA SER A 191 -17.41 4.32 9.39
C SER A 191 -16.24 3.43 9.79
N ALA A 192 -15.95 2.38 9.02
CA ALA A 192 -14.79 1.52 9.25
C ALA A 192 -13.59 2.10 8.50
N ASN A 193 -12.51 2.40 9.23
CA ASN A 193 -11.30 3.05 8.70
C ASN A 193 -10.03 2.24 8.96
N GLY A 194 -10.15 1.08 9.61
CA GLY A 194 -9.01 0.23 9.89
C GLY A 194 -8.45 -0.43 8.63
N ILE A 195 -7.27 -1.00 8.78
CA ILE A 195 -6.61 -1.82 7.77
C ILE A 195 -6.45 -3.25 8.27
N ALA A 196 -6.35 -4.21 7.36
CA ALA A 196 -6.05 -5.59 7.70
C ALA A 196 -5.06 -6.20 6.71
N LEU A 197 -4.32 -7.22 7.16
CA LEU A 197 -3.35 -7.93 6.37
C LEU A 197 -3.50 -9.44 6.60
N MET A 198 -3.32 -10.19 5.52
CA MET A 198 -3.14 -11.64 5.54
C MET A 198 -2.32 -12.02 4.30
N GLY A 199 -1.48 -13.04 4.42
CA GLY A 199 -0.80 -13.64 3.28
C GLY A 199 -0.82 -15.16 3.31
N THR A 200 -0.78 -15.78 2.13
CA THR A 200 -0.73 -17.24 1.93
C THR A 200 0.28 -17.58 0.84
N GLY A 201 0.91 -18.75 0.91
CA GLY A 201 1.77 -19.26 -0.17
C GLY A 201 3.06 -18.47 -0.37
N GLY A 202 3.56 -17.80 0.69
CA GLY A 202 4.80 -17.04 0.63
C GLY A 202 4.67 -15.81 -0.27
N VAL A 203 3.95 -14.80 0.19
CA VAL A 203 3.94 -13.47 -0.44
C VAL A 203 4.80 -12.50 0.38
N ALA A 204 5.34 -11.48 -0.25
CA ALA A 204 6.05 -10.41 0.45
C ALA A 204 5.29 -9.08 0.40
N ILE A 205 5.41 -8.33 1.49
CA ILE A 205 4.94 -6.94 1.59
C ILE A 205 6.00 -6.09 2.29
N SER A 206 6.18 -4.86 1.85
CA SER A 206 7.00 -3.86 2.52
C SER A 206 6.26 -2.54 2.66
N THR A 207 6.66 -1.77 3.69
CA THR A 207 6.20 -0.42 4.05
C THR A 207 4.76 -0.12 3.68
N VAL A 208 3.84 -0.20 4.64
CA VAL A 208 2.49 0.33 4.46
C VAL A 208 2.47 1.79 4.87
N ALA A 209 2.01 2.67 4.00
CA ALA A 209 1.86 4.10 4.26
C ALA A 209 0.47 4.61 3.89
N VAL A 210 0.04 5.68 4.57
CA VAL A 210 -1.20 6.41 4.27
C VAL A 210 -0.85 7.86 3.93
N VAL A 211 -1.39 8.34 2.82
CA VAL A 211 -1.24 9.70 2.31
C VAL A 211 -2.61 10.37 2.29
N PRO A 212 -2.84 11.43 3.10
CA PRO A 212 -4.08 12.21 3.04
C PRO A 212 -4.16 13.02 1.73
N GLU A 213 -5.36 13.19 1.14
CA GLU A 213 -5.54 14.22 0.09
C GLU A 213 -5.54 15.65 0.71
N PRO A 214 -5.09 16.71 -0.01
CA PRO A 214 -4.97 16.78 -1.46
C PRO A 214 -3.54 16.49 -1.95
N ALA A 215 -3.21 15.21 -2.13
CA ALA A 215 -1.90 14.76 -2.60
C ALA A 215 -1.77 14.85 -4.12
N SER A 216 -2.81 15.32 -4.82
CA SER A 216 -2.83 15.58 -6.26
C SER A 216 -1.70 16.51 -6.77
N ALA A 217 -0.91 17.13 -5.88
CA ALA A 217 0.36 17.80 -6.23
C ALA A 217 1.64 17.18 -5.62
N GLY A 218 1.54 16.26 -4.65
CA GLY A 218 2.66 15.76 -3.84
C GLY A 218 3.26 14.42 -4.25
N LEU A 219 2.45 13.50 -4.81
CA LEU A 219 2.93 12.15 -5.17
C LEU A 219 3.96 12.15 -6.31
N ALA A 220 3.96 13.17 -7.18
CA ALA A 220 4.99 13.35 -8.19
C ALA A 220 6.37 13.75 -7.61
N LEU A 221 6.43 14.22 -6.35
CA LEU A 221 7.66 14.74 -5.75
C LEU A 221 8.40 13.74 -4.84
N VAL A 222 7.68 12.80 -4.21
CA VAL A 222 8.29 11.82 -3.29
C VAL A 222 9.16 10.81 -4.06
N GLY A 223 8.78 10.42 -5.27
CA GLY A 223 9.62 9.62 -6.17
C GLY A 223 10.94 10.30 -6.56
N LEU A 224 11.00 11.64 -6.55
CA LEU A 224 12.21 12.40 -6.88
C LEU A 224 13.18 12.59 -5.71
N MET A 225 12.70 12.58 -4.45
CA MET A 225 13.57 12.80 -3.30
C MET A 225 14.30 11.54 -2.83
N LEU A 226 13.72 10.34 -3.02
CA LEU A 226 14.39 9.09 -2.65
C LEU A 226 15.46 8.65 -3.67
N ALA A 227 15.32 9.02 -4.95
CA ALA A 227 16.32 8.74 -5.99
C ALA A 227 17.57 9.66 -5.91
N GLY A 228 17.54 10.73 -5.10
CA GLY A 228 18.62 11.72 -5.01
C GLY A 228 19.70 11.44 -3.97
N ALA A 229 19.54 10.45 -3.09
CA ALA A 229 20.44 10.23 -1.95
C ALA A 229 21.63 9.29 -2.23
N THR A 230 21.75 8.72 -3.44
CA THR A 230 22.75 7.69 -3.75
C THR A 230 23.75 8.09 -4.83
N THR A 231 24.45 9.23 -4.69
CA THR A 231 25.79 9.33 -5.31
C THR A 231 26.67 10.42 -4.69
N ARG A 232 27.70 10.00 -3.93
CA ARG A 232 29.11 10.47 -4.04
C ARG A 232 29.90 10.02 -2.81
N ARG A 233 30.57 8.87 -2.91
CA ARG A 233 31.80 8.63 -2.12
C ARG A 233 32.99 8.63 -3.07
N ARG A 234 33.65 9.78 -3.13
CA ARG A 234 34.86 10.01 -3.92
C ARG A 234 36.02 9.33 -3.20
N LEU A 235 36.66 8.36 -3.85
CA LEU A 235 37.92 7.77 -3.42
C LEU A 235 39.04 8.83 -3.50
N SER A 236 39.78 9.02 -2.41
CA SER A 236 41.10 9.67 -2.44
C SER A 236 42.17 8.63 -2.14
N ARG A 237 43.16 8.59 -3.04
CA ARG A 237 44.47 7.92 -2.86
C ARG A 237 45.31 8.68 -1.85
#